data_AF-A0A9P3QC08-F1
#
_entry.id   AF-A0A9P3QC08-F1
#
_cell.length_a   1.000
_cell.length_b   1.000
_cell.length_c   1.000
_cell.angle_alpha   90.00
_cell.angle_beta   90.00
_cell.angle_gamma   90.00
#
_symmetry.space_group_name_H-M   'P 1'
#
loop_
_entity.id
_entity.type
_entity.pdbx_description
1 polymer ?
#
loop_
_entity_poly.entity_id
_entity_poly.type
_entity_poly.pdbx_seq_one_letter_code
_entity_poly.pdbx_strand_id
1 'polypeptide(L)'
;MCAAYGKVHAAFAAVNARDGGFDPTASLAVATSSRQALEVGGQYLLSTLAKEPATPPDLATAARGLADDYQELVISYLADARDSDVDTLRRSVDKLSSQIDGLCK
;
A
#
# COMPACT_ATOMS: atom_id res chain seq x y z
N MET A 1 5.86 7.06 12.77
CA MET A 1 4.91 6.23 12.00
C MET A 1 3.99 7.04 11.11
N CYS A 2 3.18 7.98 11.63
CA CYS A 2 2.25 8.79 10.79
C CYS A 2 2.92 9.49 9.60
N ALA A 3 4.08 10.12 9.82
CA ALA A 3 4.86 10.73 8.74
C ALA A 3 5.36 9.70 7.71
N ALA A 4 5.70 8.48 8.14
CA ALA A 4 6.13 7.42 7.25
C ALA A 4 4.98 6.88 6.39
N TYR A 5 3.82 6.66 7.01
CA TYR A 5 2.58 6.32 6.29
C TYR A 5 2.21 7.40 5.27
N GLY A 6 2.24 8.68 5.65
CA GLY A 6 1.95 9.79 4.73
C GLY A 6 2.87 9.81 3.50
N LYS A 7 4.15 9.46 3.64
CA LYS A 7 5.08 9.33 2.51
C LYS A 7 4.70 8.20 1.56
N VAL A 8 4.34 7.04 2.11
CA VAL A 8 3.93 5.87 1.31
C VAL A 8 2.62 6.17 0.57
N HIS A 9 1.65 6.77 1.26
CA HIS A 9 0.37 7.15 0.66
C HIS A 9 0.56 8.17 -0.49
N ALA A 10 1.41 9.19 -0.29
CA ALA A 10 1.72 10.16 -1.35
C ALA A 10 2.44 9.52 -2.54
N ALA A 11 3.36 8.58 -2.31
CA ALA A 11 4.02 7.84 -3.39
C ALA A 11 3.03 7.00 -4.20
N PHE A 12 2.13 6.29 -3.52
CA PHE A 12 1.08 5.52 -4.18
C PHE A 12 0.12 6.40 -4.97
N ALA A 13 -0.32 7.55 -4.42
CA ALA A 13 -1.14 8.50 -5.16
C ALA A 13 -0.44 9.05 -6.41
N ALA A 14 0.86 9.37 -6.32
CA ALA A 14 1.63 9.92 -7.43
C ALA A 14 1.79 8.94 -8.61
N VAL A 15 1.99 7.64 -8.35
CA VAL A 15 2.11 6.64 -9.42
C VAL A 15 0.76 6.33 -10.08
N ASN A 16 -0.33 6.36 -9.31
CA ASN A 16 -1.69 6.08 -9.82
C ASN A 16 -2.39 7.32 -10.41
N ALA A 17 -1.82 8.52 -10.28
CA ALA A 17 -2.33 9.72 -10.95
C ALA A 17 -2.18 9.67 -12.49
N ARG A 18 -1.44 8.67 -13.01
CA ARG A 18 -1.25 8.41 -14.43
C ARG A 18 -2.10 7.19 -14.80
N ASP A 19 -2.89 7.25 -15.86
CA ASP A 19 -3.72 6.13 -16.33
C ASP A 19 -3.12 5.35 -17.51
N GLY A 20 -2.09 5.93 -18.16
CA GLY A 20 -1.47 5.37 -19.37
C GLY A 20 -2.28 5.61 -20.65
N GLY A 21 -3.46 6.24 -20.58
CA GLY A 21 -4.34 6.48 -21.71
C GLY A 21 -4.60 5.23 -22.55
N PHE A 22 -4.48 5.38 -23.88
CA PHE A 22 -4.66 4.27 -24.83
C PHE A 22 -3.37 3.52 -25.18
N ASP A 23 -2.22 3.88 -24.59
CA ASP A 23 -0.95 3.19 -24.84
C ASP A 23 -0.81 1.98 -23.90
N PRO A 24 -0.84 0.73 -24.42
CA PRO A 24 -0.70 -0.46 -23.59
C PRO A 24 0.63 -0.50 -22.82
N THR A 25 1.69 0.09 -23.39
CA THR A 25 3.01 0.18 -22.73
C THR A 25 2.96 1.12 -21.54
N ALA A 26 2.32 2.28 -21.71
CA ALA A 26 2.14 3.24 -20.62
C ALA A 26 1.24 2.67 -19.51
N SER A 27 0.15 1.96 -19.87
CA SER A 27 -0.71 1.28 -18.90
C SER A 27 0.05 0.21 -18.11
N LEU A 28 0.86 -0.62 -18.79
CA LEU A 28 1.72 -1.59 -18.13
C LEU A 28 2.76 -0.93 -17.22
N ALA A 29 3.34 0.20 -17.62
CA ALA A 29 4.29 0.96 -16.82
C ALA A 29 3.64 1.53 -15.54
N VAL A 30 2.41 2.04 -15.63
CA VAL A 30 1.62 2.47 -14.46
C VAL A 30 1.38 1.28 -13.53
N ALA A 31 0.83 0.18 -14.05
CA ALA A 31 0.54 -1.00 -13.24
C ALA A 31 1.79 -1.55 -12.52
N THR A 32 2.93 -1.56 -13.21
CA THR A 32 4.22 -1.97 -12.64
C THR A 32 4.69 -1.00 -11.56
N SER A 33 4.57 0.31 -11.80
CA SER A 33 4.94 1.35 -10.82
C SER A 33 4.05 1.29 -9.57
N SER A 34 2.76 1.00 -9.73
CA SER A 34 1.81 0.82 -8.61
C SER A 34 2.17 -0.41 -7.77
N ARG A 35 2.52 -1.54 -8.39
CA ARG A 35 3.02 -2.73 -7.68
C ARG A 35 4.32 -2.44 -6.93
N GLN A 36 5.26 -1.73 -7.55
CA GLN A 36 6.50 -1.32 -6.90
C GLN A 36 6.24 -0.40 -5.69
N ALA A 37 5.30 0.54 -5.80
CA ALA A 37 4.93 1.43 -4.70
C ALA A 37 4.33 0.65 -3.51
N LEU A 38 3.51 -0.36 -3.76
CA LEU A 38 2.98 -1.26 -2.72
C LEU A 38 4.10 -2.05 -2.05
N GLU A 39 4.98 -2.67 -2.84
CA GLU A 39 6.10 -3.48 -2.34
C GLU A 39 7.05 -2.64 -1.46
N VAL A 40 7.60 -1.55 -2.01
CA VAL A 40 8.52 -0.66 -1.30
C VAL A 40 7.80 0.02 -0.14
N GLY A 41 6.54 0.39 -0.31
CA GLY A 41 5.69 0.97 0.72
C GLY A 41 5.57 0.04 1.94
N GLY A 42 5.18 -1.22 1.72
CA GLY A 42 5.07 -2.21 2.80
C GLY A 42 6.40 -2.43 3.53
N GLN A 43 7.49 -2.62 2.79
CA GLN A 43 8.84 -2.75 3.37
C GLN A 43 9.24 -1.51 4.20
N TYR A 44 8.94 -0.32 3.70
CA TYR A 44 9.25 0.94 4.39
C TYR A 44 8.45 1.08 5.69
N LEU A 45 7.16 0.72 5.70
CA LEU A 45 6.33 0.73 6.92
C LEU A 45 6.86 -0.25 7.97
N LEU A 46 7.14 -1.50 7.58
CA LEU A 46 7.67 -2.52 8.50
C LEU A 46 9.03 -2.12 9.07
N SER A 47 9.93 -1.60 8.23
CA SER A 47 11.25 -1.13 8.69
C SER A 47 11.16 0.09 9.60
N THR A 48 10.16 0.96 9.41
CA THR A 48 9.88 2.09 10.30
C THR A 48 9.37 1.61 11.65
N LEU A 49 8.43 0.67 11.69
CA LEU A 49 7.93 0.08 12.94
C LEU A 49 9.05 -0.54 13.77
N ALA A 50 10.00 -1.21 13.14
CA ALA A 50 11.16 -1.79 13.83
C ALA A 50 12.08 -0.72 14.45
N LYS A 51 12.14 0.49 13.87
CA LYS A 51 12.95 1.62 14.37
C LYS A 51 12.21 2.48 15.41
N GLU A 52 10.89 2.38 15.47
CA GLU A 52 10.04 3.20 16.35
C GLU A 52 9.26 2.32 17.36
N PRO A 53 9.94 1.71 18.36
CA PRO A 53 9.30 0.80 19.31
C PRO A 53 8.25 1.49 20.22
N ALA A 54 8.27 2.82 20.30
CA ALA A 54 7.29 3.62 21.03
C ALA A 54 6.02 3.93 20.21
N THR A 55 5.87 3.38 18.99
CA THR A 55 4.64 3.53 18.21
C THR A 55 3.44 2.99 19.00
N PRO A 56 2.33 3.74 19.13
CA PRO A 56 1.12 3.25 19.79
C PRO A 56 0.68 1.88 19.26
N PRO A 57 0.26 0.92 20.12
CA PRO A 57 0.01 -0.45 19.70
C PRO A 57 -1.04 -0.61 18.60
N ASP A 58 -2.08 0.22 18.62
CA ASP A 58 -3.13 0.29 17.62
C ASP A 58 -2.61 0.74 16.24
N LEU A 59 -1.80 1.80 16.21
CA LEU A 59 -1.15 2.31 15.01
C LEU A 59 -0.13 1.31 14.47
N ALA A 60 0.64 0.67 15.36
CA ALA A 60 1.60 -0.36 14.98
C ALA A 60 0.91 -1.59 14.36
N THR A 61 -0.25 -1.98 14.91
CA THR A 61 -1.05 -3.09 14.39
C THR A 61 -1.65 -2.74 13.03
N ALA A 62 -2.26 -1.57 12.88
CA ALA A 62 -2.85 -1.14 11.62
C ALA A 62 -1.79 -0.97 10.51
N ALA A 63 -0.65 -0.35 10.82
CA ALA A 63 0.44 -0.17 9.86
C ALA A 63 1.08 -1.49 9.43
N ARG A 64 1.19 -2.48 10.34
CA ARG A 64 1.67 -3.83 9.99
C ARG A 64 0.67 -4.54 9.08
N GLY A 65 -0.61 -4.54 9.44
CA GLY A 65 -1.65 -5.12 8.59
C GLY A 65 -1.71 -4.48 7.20
N LEU A 66 -1.52 -3.16 7.11
CA LEU A 66 -1.49 -2.47 5.82
C LEU A 66 -0.30 -2.93 4.96
N ALA A 67 0.87 -3.08 5.58
CA ALA A 67 2.06 -3.57 4.89
C ALA A 67 1.90 -5.02 4.42
N ASP A 68 1.27 -5.87 5.23
CA ASP A 68 0.98 -7.26 4.89
C ASP A 68 -0.01 -7.34 3.71
N ASP A 69 -1.09 -6.54 3.73
CA ASP A 69 -2.05 -6.47 2.63
C ASP A 69 -1.42 -5.93 1.33
N TYR A 70 -0.47 -4.98 1.42
CA TYR A 70 0.29 -4.51 0.26
C TYR A 70 1.14 -5.63 -0.36
N GLN A 71 1.81 -6.44 0.46
CA GLN A 71 2.61 -7.56 -0.04
C GLN A 71 1.73 -8.63 -0.69
N GLU A 72 0.59 -8.95 -0.08
CA GLU A 72 -0.37 -9.92 -0.62
C GLU A 72 -0.98 -9.44 -1.94
N LEU A 73 -1.31 -8.14 -2.05
CA LEU A 73 -1.76 -7.53 -3.31
C LEU A 73 -0.71 -7.68 -4.41
N VAL A 74 0.56 -7.38 -4.13
CA VAL A 74 1.64 -7.49 -5.12
C VAL A 74 1.76 -8.93 -5.62
N ILE A 75 1.79 -9.92 -4.72
CA ILE A 75 1.86 -11.34 -5.09
C ILE A 75 0.62 -11.75 -5.89
N SER A 76 -0.57 -11.34 -5.45
CA SER A 76 -1.83 -11.63 -6.16
C SER A 76 -1.83 -11.08 -7.58
N TYR A 77 -1.35 -9.85 -7.79
CA TYR A 77 -1.23 -9.28 -9.14
C TYR A 77 -0.20 -10.01 -10.01
N LEU A 78 0.91 -10.46 -9.43
CA LEU A 78 1.94 -11.20 -10.17
C LEU A 78 1.49 -12.62 -10.53
N ALA A 79 0.62 -13.21 -9.72
CA ALA A 79 0.03 -14.52 -9.94
C ALA A 79 -1.18 -14.50 -10.89
N ASP A 80 -1.58 -13.34 -11.42
CA ASP A 80 -2.80 -13.15 -12.21
C ASP A 80 -4.05 -13.69 -11.46
N ALA A 81 -4.13 -13.38 -10.16
CA ALA A 81 -5.22 -13.80 -9.30
C ALA A 81 -6.57 -13.21 -9.78
N ARG A 82 -7.67 -13.86 -9.39
CA ARG A 82 -9.02 -13.40 -9.75
C ARG A 82 -9.30 -12.03 -9.15
N ASP A 83 -10.03 -11.20 -9.89
CA ASP A 83 -10.43 -9.86 -9.42
C ASP A 83 -11.18 -9.90 -8.08
N SER A 84 -11.97 -10.94 -7.80
CA SER A 84 -12.68 -11.10 -6.52
C SER A 84 -11.75 -11.18 -5.31
N ASP A 85 -10.59 -11.82 -5.49
CA ASP A 85 -9.61 -12.05 -4.44
C ASP A 85 -8.86 -10.74 -4.19
N VAL A 86 -8.46 -10.07 -5.27
CA VAL A 86 -7.81 -8.75 -5.24
C VAL A 86 -8.73 -7.68 -4.65
N ASP A 87 -10.02 -7.67 -4.98
CA ASP A 87 -10.97 -6.68 -4.47
C ASP A 87 -11.21 -6.79 -2.96
N THR A 88 -11.10 -8.01 -2.42
CA THR A 88 -11.19 -8.21 -0.97
C THR A 88 -9.98 -7.58 -0.26
N LEU A 89 -8.78 -7.76 -0.82
CA LEU A 89 -7.56 -7.12 -0.32
C LEU A 89 -7.60 -5.60 -0.46
N ARG A 90 -8.08 -5.07 -1.59
CA ARG A 90 -8.24 -3.61 -1.80
C ARG A 90 -9.15 -2.98 -0.73
N ARG A 91 -10.30 -3.61 -0.44
CA ARG A 91 -11.19 -3.13 0.62
C ARG A 91 -10.54 -3.17 2.00
N SER A 92 -9.68 -4.15 2.26
CA SER A 92 -8.91 -4.23 3.51
C SER A 92 -7.90 -3.09 3.62
N VAL A 93 -7.16 -2.82 2.54
CA VAL A 93 -6.25 -1.67 2.41
C VAL A 93 -6.97 -0.35 2.68
N ASP A 94 -8.14 -0.12 2.08
CA ASP A 94 -8.91 1.12 2.25
C ASP A 94 -9.35 1.29 3.71
N LYS A 95 -9.81 0.20 4.34
CA LYS A 95 -10.19 0.17 5.75
C LYS A 95 -9.01 0.49 6.67
N LEU A 96 -7.86 -0.13 6.44
CA LEU A 96 -6.66 0.09 7.26
C LEU A 96 -6.07 1.49 7.07
N SER A 97 -6.07 2.00 5.83
CA SER A 97 -5.67 3.38 5.53
C SER A 97 -6.56 4.37 6.27
N SER A 98 -7.88 4.20 6.20
CA SER A 98 -8.84 5.02 6.94
C SER A 98 -8.66 4.96 8.46
N GLN A 99 -8.32 3.77 8.99
CA GLN A 99 -8.02 3.60 10.41
C GLN A 99 -6.75 4.35 10.82
N ILE A 100 -5.66 4.22 10.04
CA ILE A 100 -4.40 4.93 10.29
C ILE A 100 -4.61 6.44 10.21
N ASP A 101 -5.38 6.93 9.22
CA ASP A 101 -5.74 8.34 9.10
C ASP A 101 -6.45 8.85 10.36
N GLY A 102 -7.32 8.02 10.97
CA GLY A 102 -7.97 8.36 12.23
C GLY A 102 -7.01 8.43 13.43
N LEU A 103 -6.02 7.53 13.48
CA LEU A 103 -5.01 7.45 14.54
C LEU A 103 -3.91 8.51 14.42
N CYS A 104 -3.72 9.08 13.22
CA CYS A 104 -2.69 10.06 12.91
C CYS A 104 -3.19 11.51 12.92
N LYS A 105 -4.41 11.75 13.44
CA LYS A 105 -5.00 13.08 13.65
C LYS A 105 -4.61 13.69 14.99
#